data_AF-A0A0E3L8U0-F1
#
_entry.id   AF-A0A0E3L8U0-F1
#
_cell.length_a   1.000
_cell.length_b   1.000
_cell.length_c   1.000
_cell.angle_alpha   90.00
_cell.angle_beta   90.00
_cell.angle_gamma   90.00
#
_symmetry.space_group_name_H-M   'P 1'
#
loop_
_entity.id
_entity.type
_entity.pdbx_description
1 polymer ?
#
loop_
_entity_poly.entity_id
_entity_poly.type
_entity_poly.pdbx_seq_one_letter_code
_entity_poly.pdbx_strand_id
1 'polypeptide(L)'
;MKMSRMKNKAGLYLGLGILMFCMLCIPASANYSYEGYPLETVDNGTGIVLGEVYVSCGDNAGLQGTSYQSNTFVTNFSDVPTDGIVWAELKVGVWGGKATREGFANATLSKLDDSSPQALGTVNLNTANPSSNVDCCGNGVYLIKYDCKDELLSLSNSDIKATINAWPNDSLASTYWLDSRIYGAVLIVVYENGNCYTQYWINQGNLNLHKNVTSGGTYYPDLDANITWFNGTVNNSVGGNATLTVGYFAGDDDQNDYLYFNPPKVAASPYNLSNFNWPIVSYTDYQLDCNNVANETCDELNFATKNFDLHTFDIDLENIELDPSSNYAVFWRGHGNGTAGETEINDPSWPGVNPNTESYLSPFLAVLQIKE
;
A
#
# COMPACT_ATOMS: atom_id res chain seq x y z
N MET A 1 -57.58 -15.48 27.66
CA MET A 1 -56.24 -14.85 27.54
C MET A 1 -56.24 -13.99 26.26
N LYS A 2 -56.42 -12.67 26.38
CA LYS A 2 -56.48 -11.77 25.21
C LYS A 2 -55.06 -11.47 24.76
N MET A 3 -54.65 -11.96 23.59
CA MET A 3 -53.40 -11.55 22.95
C MET A 3 -53.48 -10.07 22.58
N SER A 4 -52.53 -9.28 23.10
CA SER A 4 -52.34 -7.88 22.74
C SER A 4 -51.92 -7.81 21.27
N ARG A 5 -52.85 -7.46 20.39
CA ARG A 5 -52.55 -7.10 18.99
C ARG A 5 -51.87 -5.74 19.01
N MET A 6 -50.58 -5.70 18.66
CA MET A 6 -49.86 -4.44 18.41
C MET A 6 -50.63 -3.63 17.36
N LYS A 7 -51.11 -2.44 17.75
CA LYS A 7 -52.03 -1.62 16.95
C LYS A 7 -51.34 -0.72 15.92
N ASN A 8 -50.00 -0.65 15.90
CA ASN A 8 -49.31 0.34 15.08
C ASN A 8 -48.15 -0.27 14.29
N LYS A 9 -48.43 -0.67 13.04
CA LYS A 9 -47.43 -1.24 12.12
C LYS A 9 -46.32 -0.24 11.77
N ALA A 10 -46.61 1.07 11.82
CA ALA A 10 -45.63 2.12 11.52
C ALA A 10 -44.47 2.15 12.53
N GLY A 11 -44.73 1.89 13.82
CA GLY A 11 -43.68 1.83 14.83
C GLY A 11 -42.76 0.62 14.67
N LEU A 12 -43.30 -0.50 14.17
CA LEU A 12 -42.52 -1.70 13.86
C LEU A 12 -41.59 -1.47 12.66
N TYR A 13 -42.08 -0.80 11.60
CA TYR A 13 -41.25 -0.46 10.44
C TYR A 13 -40.18 0.58 10.76
N LEU A 14 -40.48 1.57 11.59
CA LEU A 14 -39.49 2.56 12.05
C LEU A 14 -38.38 1.87 12.89
N GLY A 15 -38.77 0.98 13.80
CA GLY A 15 -37.81 0.22 14.62
C GLY A 15 -36.91 -0.71 13.78
N LEU A 16 -37.48 -1.43 12.81
CA LEU A 16 -36.72 -2.27 11.88
C LEU A 16 -35.82 -1.44 10.95
N GLY A 17 -36.29 -0.28 10.48
CA GLY A 17 -35.50 0.63 9.66
C GLY A 17 -34.27 1.17 10.40
N ILE A 18 -34.43 1.57 11.66
CA ILE A 18 -33.31 1.99 12.51
C ILE A 18 -32.36 0.81 12.77
N LEU A 19 -32.88 -0.39 13.04
CA LEU A 19 -32.04 -1.57 13.27
C LEU A 19 -31.20 -1.93 12.04
N MET A 20 -31.79 -1.88 10.84
CA MET A 20 -31.07 -2.10 9.58
C MET A 20 -30.04 -0.99 9.33
N PHE A 21 -30.38 0.28 9.62
CA PHE A 21 -29.44 1.39 9.51
C PHE A 21 -28.26 1.26 10.48
N CYS A 22 -28.49 0.77 11.70
CA CYS A 22 -27.43 0.48 12.67
C CYS A 22 -26.56 -0.72 12.27
N MET A 23 -27.09 -1.72 11.54
CA MET A 23 -26.30 -2.84 11.00
C MET A 23 -25.46 -2.44 9.77
N LEU A 24 -25.79 -1.35 9.09
CA LEU A 24 -24.96 -0.78 8.02
C LEU A 24 -23.78 0.03 8.57
N CYS A 25 -23.84 0.45 9.84
CA CYS A 25 -22.72 1.05 10.56
C CYS A 25 -21.81 -0.04 11.14
N ILE A 26 -21.22 -0.90 10.30
CA ILE A 26 -20.06 -1.68 10.74
C ILE A 26 -18.94 -0.65 10.95
N PRO A 27 -18.38 -0.48 12.16
CA PRO A 27 -17.21 0.36 12.33
C PRO A 27 -16.11 -0.26 11.45
N ALA A 28 -15.63 0.51 10.47
CA ALA A 28 -14.37 0.24 9.79
C ALA A 28 -13.25 0.38 10.84
N SER A 29 -13.11 -0.63 11.68
CA SER A 29 -11.98 -0.76 12.58
C SER A 29 -10.87 -1.33 11.73
N ALA A 30 -9.81 -0.56 11.55
CA ALA A 30 -8.54 -1.14 11.21
C ALA A 30 -8.23 -2.22 12.27
N ASN A 31 -7.81 -3.39 11.79
CA ASN A 31 -7.48 -4.52 12.64
C ASN A 31 -6.02 -4.87 12.38
N TYR A 32 -5.44 -5.71 13.22
CA TYR A 32 -4.15 -6.29 12.93
C TYR A 32 -4.36 -7.62 12.20
N SER A 33 -3.60 -7.83 11.13
CA SER A 33 -3.51 -9.09 10.41
C SER A 33 -2.03 -9.36 10.15
N TYR A 34 -1.49 -10.48 10.63
CA TYR A 34 -0.06 -10.77 10.39
C TYR A 34 0.24 -10.90 8.89
N GLU A 35 -0.62 -11.58 8.13
CA GLU A 35 -0.58 -11.66 6.66
C GLU A 35 -0.87 -10.31 5.99
N GLY A 36 -1.41 -9.35 6.75
CA GLY A 36 -1.77 -8.02 6.26
C GLY A 36 -3.10 -8.00 5.52
N TYR A 37 -3.19 -7.04 4.61
CA TYR A 37 -4.39 -6.75 3.82
C TYR A 37 -4.06 -6.76 2.32
N PRO A 38 -4.84 -7.48 1.49
CA PRO A 38 -4.64 -7.46 0.04
C PRO A 38 -4.81 -6.04 -0.50
N LEU A 39 -4.17 -5.76 -1.63
CA LEU A 39 -4.33 -4.49 -2.31
C LEU A 39 -5.66 -4.49 -3.06
N GLU A 40 -6.59 -3.62 -2.64
CA GLU A 40 -7.92 -3.49 -3.21
C GLU A 40 -8.12 -2.09 -3.81
N THR A 41 -8.90 -1.98 -4.87
CA THR A 41 -9.25 -0.69 -5.50
C THR A 41 -10.04 0.16 -4.53
N VAL A 42 -9.43 1.25 -4.05
CA VAL A 42 -10.11 2.24 -3.20
C VAL A 42 -10.67 3.41 -4.00
N ASP A 43 -10.09 3.68 -5.17
CA ASP A 43 -10.52 4.72 -6.08
C ASP A 43 -10.18 4.33 -7.52
N ASN A 44 -11.11 4.52 -8.44
CA ASN A 44 -10.92 4.32 -9.88
C ASN A 44 -11.63 5.40 -10.71
N GLY A 45 -12.01 6.49 -10.05
CA GLY A 45 -12.85 7.54 -10.61
C GLY A 45 -14.22 7.03 -11.08
N THR A 46 -15.08 7.93 -11.54
CA THR A 46 -16.34 7.54 -12.20
C THR A 46 -16.13 7.07 -13.65
N GLY A 47 -14.89 6.81 -14.07
CA GLY A 47 -14.55 6.28 -15.38
C GLY A 47 -13.27 6.88 -15.97
N ILE A 48 -13.20 8.21 -16.11
CA ILE A 48 -12.09 8.94 -16.77
C ILE A 48 -12.00 10.34 -16.17
N VAL A 49 -10.79 10.83 -15.89
CA VAL A 49 -10.51 12.21 -15.49
C VAL A 49 -9.84 12.99 -16.62
N LEU A 50 -10.14 14.29 -16.75
CA LEU A 50 -9.37 15.21 -17.60
C LEU A 50 -8.16 15.71 -16.79
N GLY A 51 -7.14 14.87 -16.70
CA GLY A 51 -6.00 15.01 -15.81
C GLY A 51 -5.32 13.66 -15.61
N GLU A 52 -4.56 13.51 -14.52
CA GLU A 52 -3.74 12.31 -14.26
C GLU A 52 -3.73 11.99 -12.77
N VAL A 53 -3.08 10.88 -12.42
CA VAL A 53 -2.71 10.56 -11.03
C VAL A 53 -1.24 10.92 -10.83
N TYR A 54 -1.00 11.95 -10.04
CA TYR A 54 0.32 12.24 -9.49
C TYR A 54 0.63 11.22 -8.38
N VAL A 55 1.78 10.57 -8.44
CA VAL A 55 2.29 9.65 -7.41
C VAL A 55 3.75 9.99 -7.20
N SER A 56 4.17 10.30 -5.98
CA SER A 56 5.58 10.60 -5.69
C SER A 56 5.96 10.24 -4.26
N CYS A 57 7.22 9.86 -4.04
CA CYS A 57 7.80 9.73 -2.69
C CYS A 57 8.52 10.99 -2.21
N GLY A 58 8.62 12.01 -3.07
CA GLY A 58 9.35 13.24 -2.83
C GLY A 58 10.87 13.03 -2.89
N ASP A 59 11.62 13.99 -2.36
CA ASP A 59 13.08 14.04 -2.42
C ASP A 59 13.81 13.20 -1.36
N ASN A 60 13.06 12.52 -0.49
CA ASN A 60 13.61 11.68 0.57
C ASN A 60 12.71 10.48 0.84
N ALA A 61 13.31 9.30 1.05
CA ALA A 61 12.62 8.07 1.45
C ALA A 61 13.59 7.05 2.07
N GLY A 62 13.10 5.86 2.42
CA GLY A 62 13.88 4.82 3.09
C GLY A 62 13.79 4.88 4.61
N LEU A 63 14.01 3.73 5.25
CA LEU A 63 13.92 3.55 6.69
C LEU A 63 14.91 4.45 7.44
N GLN A 64 14.39 5.48 8.08
CA GLN A 64 15.16 6.52 8.76
C GLN A 64 14.80 6.63 10.24
N GLY A 65 15.75 7.15 11.02
CA GLY A 65 15.62 7.39 12.45
C GLY A 65 16.35 6.38 13.33
N THR A 66 16.13 6.52 14.64
CA THR A 66 16.71 5.66 15.68
C THR A 66 15.60 4.85 16.34
N SER A 67 15.83 3.54 16.52
CA SER A 67 14.88 2.65 17.17
C SER A 67 14.52 3.10 18.58
N TYR A 68 13.23 2.98 18.92
CA TYR A 68 12.65 3.22 20.25
C TYR A 68 12.77 4.66 20.74
N GLN A 69 12.77 5.61 19.80
CA GLN A 69 12.87 7.04 20.07
C GLN A 69 11.87 7.82 19.22
N SER A 70 11.61 9.07 19.59
CA SER A 70 10.90 9.99 18.70
C SER A 70 11.73 10.27 17.46
N ASN A 71 11.14 10.09 16.29
CA ASN A 71 11.76 10.37 15.00
C ASN A 71 10.92 11.38 14.21
N THR A 72 11.61 12.18 13.41
CA THR A 72 11.03 13.10 12.44
C THR A 72 11.60 12.77 11.08
N PHE A 73 10.74 12.67 10.09
CA PHE A 73 11.07 12.47 8.68
C PHE A 73 10.49 13.64 7.88
N VAL A 74 11.28 14.17 6.95
CA VAL A 74 10.91 15.28 6.08
C VAL A 74 11.22 14.87 4.65
N THR A 75 10.24 15.08 3.76
CA THR A 75 10.35 14.91 2.31
C THR A 75 9.64 16.08 1.63
N ASN A 76 10.16 16.52 0.49
CA ASN A 76 9.56 17.56 -0.32
C ASN A 76 9.05 16.94 -1.63
N PHE A 77 7.79 17.22 -1.95
CA PHE A 77 7.15 16.89 -3.21
C PHE A 77 7.18 18.13 -4.11
N SER A 78 7.51 17.91 -5.37
CA SER A 78 7.52 18.93 -6.43
C SER A 78 6.48 18.62 -7.48
N ASP A 79 6.07 19.64 -8.23
CA ASP A 79 5.07 19.53 -9.31
C ASP A 79 3.73 18.93 -8.84
N VAL A 80 3.39 19.13 -7.57
CA VAL A 80 2.10 18.69 -7.01
C VAL A 80 0.96 19.46 -7.68
N PRO A 81 -0.08 18.79 -8.20
CA PRO A 81 -1.26 19.46 -8.75
C PRO A 81 -1.91 20.38 -7.71
N THR A 82 -2.16 21.64 -8.07
CA THR A 82 -2.60 22.68 -7.11
C THR A 82 -4.09 23.02 -7.18
N ASP A 83 -4.78 22.58 -8.22
CA ASP A 83 -6.19 22.89 -8.48
C ASP A 83 -6.85 21.67 -9.12
N GLY A 84 -8.18 21.62 -9.13
CA GLY A 84 -8.94 20.50 -9.70
C GLY A 84 -8.74 19.18 -8.95
N ILE A 85 -8.17 19.18 -7.74
CA ILE A 85 -7.93 17.96 -6.96
C ILE A 85 -9.28 17.32 -6.61
N VAL A 86 -9.48 16.08 -7.06
CA VAL A 86 -10.70 15.30 -6.78
C VAL A 86 -10.50 14.32 -5.64
N TRP A 87 -9.28 13.79 -5.48
CA TRP A 87 -8.89 12.86 -4.44
C TRP A 87 -7.40 13.05 -4.12
N ALA A 88 -7.01 13.01 -2.84
CA ALA A 88 -5.61 13.03 -2.46
C ALA A 88 -5.36 12.31 -1.14
N GLU A 89 -4.25 11.59 -1.06
CA GLU A 89 -3.84 10.89 0.15
C GLU A 89 -2.31 10.94 0.33
N LEU A 90 -1.88 11.21 1.56
CA LEU A 90 -0.50 11.00 1.99
C LEU A 90 -0.41 9.65 2.72
N LYS A 91 0.30 8.71 2.13
CA LYS A 91 0.63 7.42 2.73
C LYS A 91 1.94 7.51 3.49
N VAL A 92 2.00 6.94 4.69
CA VAL A 92 3.20 6.95 5.55
C VAL A 92 3.46 5.57 6.12
N GLY A 93 4.67 5.05 5.90
CA GLY A 93 5.12 3.79 6.50
C GLY A 93 5.87 4.04 7.81
N VAL A 94 5.48 3.37 8.89
CA VAL A 94 6.17 3.42 10.20
C VAL A 94 6.51 2.02 10.67
N TRP A 95 7.75 1.82 11.09
CA TRP A 95 8.22 0.57 11.65
C TRP A 95 7.94 0.49 13.16
N GLY A 96 7.22 -0.55 13.56
CA GLY A 96 6.87 -0.85 14.94
C GLY A 96 7.86 -1.76 15.66
N GLY A 97 8.62 -2.58 14.92
CA GLY A 97 9.65 -3.48 15.45
C GLY A 97 9.14 -4.81 15.99
N LYS A 98 7.91 -4.90 16.48
CA LYS A 98 7.16 -6.15 16.74
C LYS A 98 5.68 -5.86 16.92
N ALA A 99 4.84 -6.89 16.77
CA ALA A 99 3.38 -6.77 16.88
C ALA A 99 2.84 -6.23 18.22
N THR A 100 3.59 -6.32 19.32
CA THR A 100 3.12 -5.85 20.65
C THR A 100 3.55 -4.42 20.99
N ARG A 101 4.27 -3.76 20.09
CA ARG A 101 4.73 -2.39 20.34
C ARG A 101 3.70 -1.37 19.90
N GLU A 102 3.66 -0.25 20.60
CA GLU A 102 2.71 0.81 20.32
C GLU A 102 3.30 2.20 20.52
N GLY A 103 2.68 3.14 19.83
CA GLY A 103 3.07 4.54 19.81
C GLY A 103 2.11 5.35 18.96
N PHE A 104 2.61 6.47 18.49
CA PHE A 104 1.81 7.44 17.77
C PHE A 104 2.58 7.98 16.58
N ALA A 105 1.83 8.51 15.61
CA ALA A 105 2.42 9.28 14.54
C ALA A 105 1.50 10.45 14.16
N ASN A 106 2.09 11.49 13.57
CA ASN A 106 1.36 12.57 12.93
C ASN A 106 2.08 13.01 11.66
N ALA A 107 1.35 13.72 10.81
CA ALA A 107 1.89 14.33 9.62
C ALA A 107 1.37 15.76 9.47
N THR A 108 2.17 16.60 8.83
CA THR A 108 1.77 17.94 8.41
C THR A 108 2.24 18.22 6.98
N LEU A 109 1.49 19.08 6.28
CA LEU A 109 1.84 19.59 4.96
C LEU A 109 2.05 21.10 5.03
N SER A 110 3.05 21.62 4.32
CA SER A 110 3.25 23.07 4.20
C SER A 110 3.90 23.40 2.86
N LYS A 111 3.94 24.69 2.52
CA LYS A 111 4.89 25.15 1.49
C LYS A 111 6.32 25.01 2.02
N LEU A 112 7.31 24.93 1.14
CA LEU A 112 8.71 24.72 1.54
C LEU A 112 9.18 25.73 2.61
N ASP A 113 8.87 27.02 2.40
CA ASP A 113 9.30 28.13 3.26
C ASP A 113 8.25 28.56 4.32
N ASP A 114 7.13 27.84 4.43
CA ASP A 114 6.06 28.23 5.35
C ASP A 114 6.31 27.71 6.77
N SER A 115 5.94 28.55 7.74
CA SER A 115 5.98 28.27 9.18
C SER A 115 4.62 27.87 9.76
N SER A 116 3.55 27.88 8.93
CA SER A 116 2.18 27.53 9.32
C SER A 116 1.73 26.22 8.63
N PRO A 117 2.21 25.06 9.10
CA PRO A 117 1.85 23.78 8.49
C PRO A 117 0.39 23.41 8.76
N GLN A 118 -0.25 22.78 7.77
CA GLN A 118 -1.56 22.15 7.90
C GLN A 118 -1.38 20.77 8.54
N ALA A 119 -2.12 20.49 9.61
CA ALA A 119 -2.00 19.22 10.33
C ALA A 119 -2.98 18.18 9.80
N LEU A 120 -2.48 16.98 9.48
CA LEU A 120 -3.30 15.84 9.02
C LEU A 120 -3.82 14.98 10.18
N GLY A 121 -3.46 15.33 11.41
CA GLY A 121 -3.91 14.66 12.63
C GLY A 121 -2.92 13.63 13.20
N THR A 122 -3.17 13.23 14.45
CA THR A 122 -2.39 12.23 15.17
C THR A 122 -3.13 10.88 15.14
N VAL A 123 -2.40 9.81 14.87
CA VAL A 123 -2.91 8.44 14.84
C VAL A 123 -2.26 7.58 15.92
N ASN A 124 -3.01 6.60 16.40
CA ASN A 124 -2.53 5.56 17.30
C ASN A 124 -2.01 4.38 16.48
N LEU A 125 -0.75 4.00 16.70
CA LEU A 125 -0.09 2.87 16.09
C LEU A 125 -0.08 1.72 17.09
N ASN A 126 -1.06 0.83 16.99
CA ASN A 126 -1.30 -0.26 17.92
C ASN A 126 -1.96 -1.42 17.16
N THR A 127 -1.59 -2.66 17.46
CA THR A 127 -2.21 -3.84 16.81
C THR A 127 -3.58 -4.22 17.38
N ALA A 128 -3.86 -3.89 18.64
CA ALA A 128 -5.13 -4.22 19.29
C ALA A 128 -6.27 -3.26 18.92
N ASN A 129 -5.95 -1.98 18.71
CA ASN A 129 -6.92 -0.94 18.36
C ASN A 129 -6.22 0.24 17.66
N PRO A 130 -5.75 0.05 16.40
CA PRO A 130 -5.17 1.14 15.63
C PRO A 130 -6.21 2.23 15.32
N SER A 131 -5.76 3.43 14.99
CA SER A 131 -6.65 4.43 14.37
C SER A 131 -7.27 3.88 13.08
N SER A 132 -8.48 4.32 12.74
CA SER A 132 -9.26 3.77 11.60
C SER A 132 -8.58 3.91 10.24
N ASN A 133 -7.60 4.82 10.12
CA ASN A 133 -6.84 5.08 8.92
C ASN A 133 -5.43 4.47 8.95
N VAL A 134 -5.18 3.49 9.82
CA VAL A 134 -3.89 2.83 10.00
C VAL A 134 -4.04 1.33 9.80
N ASP A 135 -3.42 0.77 8.77
CA ASP A 135 -3.33 -0.69 8.62
C ASP A 135 -2.05 -1.19 9.27
N CYS A 136 -2.08 -2.41 9.83
CA CYS A 136 -0.92 -3.02 10.45
C CYS A 136 -0.76 -4.49 10.05
N CYS A 137 0.45 -4.85 9.61
CA CYS A 137 0.81 -6.22 9.28
C CYS A 137 2.14 -6.67 9.88
N GLY A 138 2.42 -7.97 9.75
CA GLY A 138 3.67 -8.59 10.16
C GLY A 138 4.10 -8.24 11.58
N ASN A 139 5.39 -7.90 11.75
CA ASN A 139 5.94 -7.48 13.03
C ASN A 139 5.81 -5.98 13.28
N GLY A 140 4.65 -5.41 12.94
CA GLY A 140 4.36 -4.00 13.19
C GLY A 140 4.78 -3.08 12.05
N VAL A 141 4.57 -3.49 10.80
CA VAL A 141 4.62 -2.56 9.65
C VAL A 141 3.31 -1.79 9.66
N TYR A 142 3.34 -0.51 10.01
CA TYR A 142 2.18 0.36 10.01
C TYR A 142 2.13 1.19 8.74
N LEU A 143 0.99 1.16 8.05
CA LEU A 143 0.68 2.06 6.94
C LEU A 143 -0.41 3.03 7.37
N ILE A 144 -0.08 4.32 7.42
CA ILE A 144 -1.01 5.39 7.75
C ILE A 144 -1.50 6.03 6.46
N LYS A 145 -2.81 6.27 6.37
CA LYS A 145 -3.50 6.86 5.22
C LYS A 145 -4.11 8.20 5.64
N TYR A 146 -3.49 9.31 5.27
CA TYR A 146 -4.02 10.63 5.55
C TYR A 146 -4.74 11.18 4.32
N ASP A 147 -6.07 11.33 4.39
CA ASP A 147 -6.79 12.20 3.45
C ASP A 147 -6.22 13.62 3.62
N CYS A 148 -5.72 14.19 2.53
CA CYS A 148 -5.04 15.47 2.54
C CYS A 148 -5.53 16.44 1.47
N LYS A 149 -6.68 16.13 0.84
CA LYS A 149 -7.23 16.92 -0.26
C LYS A 149 -7.46 18.38 0.13
N ASP A 150 -8.13 18.61 1.25
CA ASP A 150 -8.51 19.96 1.70
C ASP A 150 -7.27 20.77 2.10
N GLU A 151 -6.26 20.13 2.70
CA GLU A 151 -5.00 20.75 3.05
C GLU A 151 -4.19 21.15 1.81
N LEU A 152 -4.12 20.30 0.78
CA LEU A 152 -3.44 20.63 -0.47
C LEU A 152 -4.12 21.79 -1.21
N LEU A 153 -5.46 21.77 -1.30
CA LEU A 153 -6.24 22.86 -1.90
C LEU A 153 -6.02 24.18 -1.15
N SER A 154 -5.92 24.13 0.19
CA SER A 154 -5.64 25.30 1.03
C SER A 154 -4.22 25.85 0.81
N LEU A 155 -3.23 24.98 0.62
CA LEU A 155 -1.86 25.39 0.36
C LEU A 155 -1.71 26.05 -1.02
N SER A 156 -2.41 25.53 -2.04
CA SER A 156 -2.40 26.03 -3.43
C SER A 156 -0.96 26.26 -3.93
N ASN A 157 -0.10 25.26 -3.76
CA ASN A 157 1.32 25.32 -4.09
C ASN A 157 1.79 23.98 -4.66
N SER A 158 2.68 24.00 -5.65
CA SER A 158 3.20 22.80 -6.30
C SER A 158 4.39 22.18 -5.56
N ASP A 159 5.02 22.94 -4.66
CA ASP A 159 6.16 22.49 -3.86
C ASP A 159 5.71 22.31 -2.40
N ILE A 160 5.43 21.06 -2.04
CA ILE A 160 4.85 20.67 -0.76
C ILE A 160 5.88 19.97 0.10
N LYS A 161 6.10 20.49 1.30
CA LYS A 161 6.90 19.84 2.34
C LYS A 161 5.97 19.01 3.22
N ALA A 162 6.25 17.72 3.37
CA ALA A 162 5.64 16.88 4.39
C ALA A 162 6.60 16.68 5.56
N THR A 163 6.09 16.86 6.78
CA THR A 163 6.81 16.53 8.02
C THR A 163 6.04 15.47 8.77
N ILE A 164 6.66 14.31 8.93
CA ILE A 164 6.09 13.14 9.61
C ILE A 164 6.83 12.98 10.92
N ASN A 165 6.11 12.79 12.02
CA ASN A 165 6.70 12.41 13.31
C ASN A 165 6.12 11.09 13.77
N ALA A 166 6.96 10.23 14.34
CA ALA A 166 6.54 8.99 15.00
C ALA A 166 7.25 8.87 16.35
N TRP A 167 6.54 8.42 17.38
CA TRP A 167 7.12 8.30 18.72
C TRP A 167 6.50 7.18 19.56
N PRO A 168 7.25 6.63 20.53
CA PRO A 168 6.72 5.60 21.43
C PRO A 168 5.64 6.11 22.37
N ASN A 169 4.78 5.21 22.85
CA ASN A 169 3.93 5.48 24.00
C ASN A 169 4.77 5.39 25.30
N ASP A 170 5.19 6.54 25.83
CA ASP A 170 6.03 6.66 27.02
C ASP A 170 5.33 6.27 28.33
N SER A 171 4.00 6.13 28.31
CA SER A 171 3.23 5.61 29.45
C SER A 171 3.40 4.10 29.66
N LEU A 172 3.96 3.37 28.69
CA LEU A 172 4.27 1.95 28.78
C LEU A 172 5.73 1.68 29.14
N ALA A 173 6.00 0.44 29.57
CA ALA A 173 7.37 -0.04 29.72
C ALA A 173 8.10 -0.06 28.37
N SER A 174 9.40 0.22 28.38
CA SER A 174 10.22 0.35 27.16
C SER A 174 10.25 -0.89 26.27
N THR A 175 9.89 -2.06 26.80
CA THR A 175 9.71 -3.29 26.01
C THR A 175 8.52 -3.23 25.05
N TYR A 176 7.58 -2.30 25.24
CA TYR A 176 6.40 -2.04 24.41
C TYR A 176 6.51 -0.75 23.58
N TRP A 177 7.62 -0.02 23.68
CA TRP A 177 7.82 1.19 22.90
C TRP A 177 7.93 0.88 21.41
N LEU A 178 7.14 1.58 20.59
CA LEU A 178 7.27 1.62 19.14
C LEU A 178 8.72 1.85 18.71
N ASP A 179 9.21 1.10 17.72
CA ASP A 179 10.50 1.38 17.11
C ASP A 179 10.56 2.79 16.52
N SER A 180 9.46 3.23 15.89
CA SER A 180 9.20 4.60 15.45
C SER A 180 10.09 5.09 14.29
N ARG A 181 10.95 4.24 13.73
CA ARG A 181 11.61 4.55 12.45
C ARG A 181 10.56 4.66 11.35
N ILE A 182 10.80 5.55 10.38
CA ILE A 182 9.84 5.88 9.32
C ILE A 182 10.41 5.34 8.01
N TYR A 183 9.63 4.54 7.27
CA TYR A 183 10.03 3.99 5.97
C TYR A 183 10.07 5.06 4.87
N GLY A 184 9.16 6.02 4.95
CA GLY A 184 8.99 7.04 3.93
C GLY A 184 7.54 7.49 3.86
N ALA A 185 7.25 8.34 2.88
CA ALA A 185 5.90 8.78 2.56
C ALA A 185 5.69 8.77 1.05
N VAL A 186 4.43 8.57 0.62
CA VAL A 186 4.02 8.68 -0.78
C VAL A 186 2.81 9.60 -0.85
N LEU A 187 2.90 10.65 -1.65
CA LEU A 187 1.80 11.55 -1.95
C LEU A 187 1.13 11.10 -3.25
N ILE A 188 -0.19 10.90 -3.20
CA ILE A 188 -1.00 10.52 -4.34
C ILE A 188 -2.07 11.59 -4.54
N VAL A 189 -2.18 12.14 -5.75
CA VAL A 189 -3.15 13.20 -6.07
C VAL A 189 -3.81 12.90 -7.41
N VAL A 190 -5.13 12.75 -7.40
CA VAL A 190 -5.94 12.72 -8.62
C VAL A 190 -6.50 14.12 -8.88
N TYR A 191 -6.35 14.61 -10.10
CA TYR A 191 -6.79 15.95 -10.48
C TYR A 191 -7.53 15.98 -11.82
N GLU A 192 -8.47 16.92 -11.96
CA GLU A 192 -9.31 17.16 -13.15
C GLU A 192 -9.10 18.56 -13.73
N ASN A 193 -7.87 18.88 -14.15
CA ASN A 193 -7.56 20.10 -14.91
C ASN A 193 -6.34 19.96 -15.84
N GLY A 194 -6.04 18.73 -16.25
CA GLY A 194 -4.94 18.44 -17.18
C GLY A 194 -5.31 18.66 -18.64
N ASN A 195 -4.43 18.22 -19.52
CA ASN A 195 -4.53 18.33 -20.97
C ASN A 195 -4.73 16.97 -21.67
N CYS A 196 -4.88 15.89 -20.91
CA CYS A 196 -5.06 14.52 -21.36
C CYS A 196 -6.22 13.87 -20.59
N TYR A 197 -6.82 12.85 -21.19
CA TYR A 197 -7.76 11.99 -20.50
C TYR A 197 -7.03 10.77 -19.94
N THR A 198 -7.28 10.46 -18.66
CA THR A 198 -6.69 9.31 -17.98
C THR A 198 -7.78 8.48 -17.32
N GLN A 199 -7.76 7.18 -17.56
CA GLN A 199 -8.45 6.20 -16.73
C GLN A 199 -7.45 5.60 -15.74
N TYR A 200 -7.84 5.43 -14.48
CA TYR A 200 -6.92 4.94 -13.46
C TYR A 200 -7.60 4.04 -12.44
N TRP A 201 -6.78 3.29 -11.71
CA TRP A 201 -7.16 2.52 -10.52
C TRP A 201 -6.08 2.70 -9.47
N ILE A 202 -6.47 3.10 -8.27
CA ILE A 202 -5.61 3.17 -7.08
C ILE A 202 -6.00 2.00 -6.19
N ASN A 203 -5.13 0.99 -6.18
CA ASN A 203 -5.22 -0.14 -5.27
C ASN A 203 -4.33 0.09 -4.05
N GLN A 204 -4.87 -0.17 -2.87
CA GLN A 204 -4.19 0.04 -1.61
C GLN A 204 -4.36 -1.16 -0.69
N GLY A 205 -3.33 -1.45 0.08
CA GLY A 205 -3.30 -2.52 1.06
C GLY A 205 -2.09 -2.36 1.97
N ASN A 206 -1.84 -3.36 2.81
CA ASN A 206 -0.61 -3.46 3.59
C ASN A 206 -0.34 -4.94 3.75
N LEU A 207 0.05 -5.58 2.64
CA LEU A 207 0.22 -7.01 2.55
C LEU A 207 1.57 -7.40 3.18
N ASN A 208 1.65 -8.56 3.82
CA ASN A 208 2.91 -9.08 4.35
C ASN A 208 3.20 -10.40 3.64
N LEU A 209 3.88 -10.38 2.50
CA LEU A 209 4.35 -11.62 1.88
C LEU A 209 5.52 -12.14 2.72
N HIS A 210 5.43 -13.33 3.28
CA HIS A 210 6.41 -13.84 4.25
C HIS A 210 6.62 -15.35 4.12
N LYS A 211 7.81 -15.82 4.51
CA LYS A 211 8.02 -17.26 4.72
C LYS A 211 7.30 -17.73 5.98
N ASN A 212 7.14 -19.04 6.13
CA ASN A 212 6.50 -19.64 7.27
C ASN A 212 7.19 -19.23 8.58
N VAL A 213 6.37 -18.96 9.59
CA VAL A 213 6.87 -18.21 10.73
C VAL A 213 5.97 -18.35 11.95
N THR A 214 6.55 -18.15 13.12
CA THR A 214 5.79 -18.11 14.38
C THR A 214 5.96 -16.75 15.03
N SER A 215 4.93 -15.92 14.94
CA SER A 215 4.90 -14.59 15.58
C SER A 215 3.80 -14.55 16.63
N GLY A 216 4.10 -13.96 17.79
CA GLY A 216 3.14 -13.83 18.89
C GLY A 216 2.62 -15.18 19.45
N GLY A 217 3.31 -16.29 19.19
CA GLY A 217 2.86 -17.63 19.56
C GLY A 217 1.88 -18.30 18.59
N THR A 218 1.63 -17.67 17.44
CA THR A 218 0.79 -18.19 16.35
C THR A 218 1.68 -18.57 15.16
N TYR A 219 1.43 -19.74 14.58
CA TYR A 219 2.08 -20.19 13.35
C TYR A 219 1.35 -19.63 12.13
N TYR A 220 2.10 -19.04 11.20
CA TYR A 220 1.63 -18.56 9.91
C TYR A 220 2.33 -19.36 8.79
N PRO A 221 1.59 -19.98 7.86
CA PRO A 221 2.17 -20.69 6.72
C PRO A 221 2.80 -19.71 5.73
N ASP A 222 3.54 -20.21 4.73
CA ASP A 222 4.11 -19.36 3.68
C ASP A 222 3.02 -18.56 2.95
N LEU A 223 3.32 -17.27 2.72
CA LEU A 223 2.55 -16.37 1.88
C LEU A 223 3.51 -15.73 0.88
N ASP A 224 3.77 -16.45 -0.21
CA ASP A 224 4.82 -16.08 -1.18
C ASP A 224 4.35 -15.09 -2.24
N ALA A 225 3.05 -15.04 -2.52
CA ALA A 225 2.53 -14.27 -3.63
C ALA A 225 1.10 -13.81 -3.42
N ASN A 226 0.71 -12.77 -4.16
CA ASN A 226 -0.63 -12.22 -4.15
C ASN A 226 -1.03 -11.63 -5.50
N ILE A 227 -2.32 -11.68 -5.81
CA ILE A 227 -2.92 -11.02 -6.97
C ILE A 227 -3.70 -9.80 -6.49
N THR A 228 -3.38 -8.63 -7.05
CA THR A 228 -4.23 -7.45 -6.93
C THR A 228 -5.03 -7.25 -8.20
N TRP A 229 -6.34 -7.02 -8.06
CA TRP A 229 -7.24 -6.82 -9.19
C TRP A 229 -7.56 -5.33 -9.35
N PHE A 230 -7.35 -4.79 -10.55
CA PHE A 230 -7.79 -3.46 -10.92
C PHE A 230 -9.25 -3.57 -11.38
N ASN A 231 -10.16 -3.51 -10.40
CA ASN A 231 -11.57 -3.78 -10.63
C ASN A 231 -12.22 -2.67 -11.46
N GLY A 232 -12.66 -3.00 -12.67
CA GLY A 232 -13.36 -2.09 -13.57
C GLY A 232 -13.10 -2.44 -15.03
N THR A 233 -14.01 -1.98 -15.90
CA THR A 233 -13.87 -2.14 -17.35
C THR A 233 -12.92 -1.09 -17.91
N VAL A 234 -11.99 -1.52 -18.76
CA VAL A 234 -11.13 -0.59 -19.52
C VAL A 234 -11.96 0.14 -20.56
N ASN A 235 -11.84 1.46 -20.60
CA ASN A 235 -12.46 2.27 -21.63
C ASN A 235 -11.50 2.43 -22.80
N ASN A 236 -11.80 1.70 -23.88
CA ASN A 236 -11.01 1.72 -25.11
C ASN A 236 -10.93 3.11 -25.80
N SER A 237 -11.69 4.12 -25.34
CA SER A 237 -11.55 5.49 -25.84
C SER A 237 -10.30 6.21 -25.30
N VAL A 238 -9.70 5.73 -24.21
CA VAL A 238 -8.47 6.29 -23.60
C VAL A 238 -7.23 5.55 -24.11
N GLY A 239 -7.27 5.05 -25.35
CA GLY A 239 -6.40 4.00 -25.90
C GLY A 239 -4.93 4.37 -26.17
N GLY A 240 -4.26 5.02 -25.21
CA GLY A 240 -2.83 5.30 -25.27
C GLY A 240 -2.00 4.44 -24.31
N ASN A 241 -0.98 5.05 -23.70
CA ASN A 241 0.02 4.34 -22.90
C ASN A 241 -0.53 3.93 -21.53
N ALA A 242 -0.13 2.75 -21.06
CA ALA A 242 -0.47 2.28 -19.73
C ALA A 242 0.76 2.20 -18.84
N THR A 243 0.65 2.66 -17.60
CA THR A 243 1.71 2.60 -16.59
C THR A 243 1.20 1.96 -15.32
N LEU A 244 2.08 1.24 -14.61
CA LEU A 244 1.82 0.70 -13.29
C LEU A 244 2.85 1.24 -12.30
N THR A 245 2.41 2.08 -11.37
CA THR A 245 3.22 2.53 -10.24
C THR A 245 2.96 1.65 -9.03
N VAL A 246 4.00 1.09 -8.41
CA VAL A 246 3.89 0.21 -7.24
C VAL A 246 4.79 0.69 -6.11
N GLY A 247 4.32 0.52 -4.88
CA GLY A 247 5.06 0.88 -3.67
C GLY A 247 5.23 -0.31 -2.74
N TYR A 248 6.44 -0.46 -2.20
CA TYR A 248 6.83 -1.53 -1.27
C TYR A 248 7.48 -0.95 -0.01
N PHE A 249 7.11 -1.50 1.15
CA PHE A 249 7.92 -1.40 2.35
C PHE A 249 8.62 -2.73 2.56
N ALA A 250 9.89 -2.67 2.96
CA ALA A 250 10.73 -3.83 3.23
C ALA A 250 10.82 -4.83 2.07
N GLY A 251 12.04 -5.04 1.58
CA GLY A 251 12.42 -6.24 0.82
C GLY A 251 13.65 -6.85 1.48
N ASP A 252 13.98 -8.07 1.09
CA ASP A 252 15.16 -8.74 1.58
C ASP A 252 16.36 -8.48 0.67
N ASP A 253 17.49 -8.12 1.29
CA ASP A 253 18.76 -8.04 0.59
C ASP A 253 19.03 -9.39 -0.11
N ASP A 254 19.38 -9.35 -1.39
CA ASP A 254 19.76 -10.51 -2.21
C ASP A 254 18.65 -11.56 -2.48
N GLN A 255 17.37 -11.21 -2.28
CA GLN A 255 16.24 -12.01 -2.76
C GLN A 255 15.60 -11.36 -4.00
N ASN A 256 15.48 -12.12 -5.09
CA ASN A 256 14.80 -11.64 -6.28
C ASN A 256 13.29 -11.61 -6.05
N ASP A 257 12.69 -10.43 -6.00
CA ASP A 257 11.24 -10.26 -5.94
C ASP A 257 10.71 -9.82 -7.31
N TYR A 258 9.53 -10.28 -7.68
CA TYR A 258 9.01 -10.15 -9.05
C TYR A 258 7.64 -9.49 -9.09
N LEU A 259 7.42 -8.71 -10.15
CA LEU A 259 6.12 -8.13 -10.49
C LEU A 259 5.70 -8.52 -11.90
N TYR A 260 4.49 -9.08 -12.02
CA TYR A 260 3.90 -9.44 -13.30
C TYR A 260 2.61 -8.68 -13.56
N PHE A 261 2.34 -8.31 -14.79
CA PHE A 261 1.06 -7.72 -15.21
C PHE A 261 0.35 -8.63 -16.21
N ASN A 262 -0.91 -8.96 -15.92
CA ASN A 262 -1.76 -9.86 -16.72
C ASN A 262 -1.10 -11.16 -17.23
N PRO A 263 -0.28 -11.89 -16.44
CA PRO A 263 0.28 -13.16 -16.89
C PRO A 263 -0.85 -14.18 -17.19
N PRO A 264 -0.74 -15.05 -18.21
CA PRO A 264 -1.82 -15.94 -18.63
C PRO A 264 -2.36 -16.82 -17.48
N LYS A 265 -3.68 -17.00 -17.41
CA LYS A 265 -4.37 -17.78 -16.35
C LYS A 265 -4.21 -19.29 -16.53
N VAL A 266 -2.99 -19.80 -16.51
CA VAL A 266 -2.64 -21.22 -16.70
C VAL A 266 -1.84 -21.79 -15.53
N ALA A 267 -1.86 -23.11 -15.35
CA ALA A 267 -1.26 -23.76 -14.18
C ALA A 267 0.26 -23.53 -14.02
N ALA A 268 0.97 -23.34 -15.12
CA ALA A 268 2.41 -23.15 -15.14
C ALA A 268 2.79 -21.67 -15.26
N SER A 269 2.04 -20.74 -14.66
CA SER A 269 2.29 -19.29 -14.78
C SER A 269 2.37 -18.61 -13.40
N PRO A 270 2.87 -17.36 -13.34
CA PRO A 270 2.80 -16.53 -12.13
C PRO A 270 1.38 -16.35 -11.56
N TYR A 271 0.33 -16.51 -12.37
CA TYR A 271 -1.05 -16.46 -11.88
C TYR A 271 -1.38 -17.60 -10.89
N ASN A 272 -0.71 -18.75 -11.02
CA ASN A 272 -0.93 -19.87 -10.11
C ASN A 272 -0.06 -19.73 -8.86
N LEU A 273 -0.59 -19.02 -7.86
CA LEU A 273 0.11 -18.70 -6.59
C LEU A 273 0.57 -19.94 -5.80
N SER A 274 -0.01 -21.11 -6.05
CA SER A 274 0.38 -22.36 -5.38
C SER A 274 1.56 -23.08 -6.05
N ASN A 275 2.06 -22.59 -7.18
CA ASN A 275 3.14 -23.21 -7.94
C ASN A 275 4.37 -22.28 -7.97
N PHE A 276 5.21 -22.28 -6.94
CA PHE A 276 6.43 -21.45 -6.88
C PHE A 276 7.56 -21.89 -7.85
N ASN A 277 7.33 -22.90 -8.70
CA ASN A 277 8.27 -23.47 -9.66
C ASN A 277 7.79 -23.32 -11.12
N TRP A 278 7.03 -22.27 -11.44
CA TRP A 278 6.69 -21.98 -12.83
C TRP A 278 7.95 -21.60 -13.64
N PRO A 279 7.98 -21.84 -14.96
CA PRO A 279 9.17 -21.57 -15.77
C PRO A 279 9.31 -20.06 -16.02
N ILE A 280 10.10 -19.37 -15.18
CA ILE A 280 10.28 -17.91 -15.25
C ILE A 280 10.57 -17.36 -16.66
N VAL A 281 11.46 -18.03 -17.39
CA VAL A 281 11.84 -17.67 -18.77
C VAL A 281 10.69 -17.70 -19.78
N SER A 282 9.56 -18.35 -19.44
CA SER A 282 8.37 -18.41 -20.31
C SER A 282 7.41 -17.24 -20.08
N TYR A 283 7.66 -16.39 -19.09
CA TYR A 283 6.77 -15.29 -18.68
C TYR A 283 7.49 -13.95 -18.55
N THR A 284 8.70 -13.82 -19.09
CA THR A 284 9.47 -12.58 -19.10
C THR A 284 8.72 -11.43 -19.78
N ASP A 285 7.91 -11.73 -20.79
CA ASP A 285 7.13 -10.72 -21.52
C ASP A 285 6.02 -10.08 -20.66
N TYR A 286 5.66 -10.71 -19.53
CA TYR A 286 4.68 -10.20 -18.57
C TYR A 286 5.32 -9.60 -17.32
N GLN A 287 6.64 -9.78 -17.18
CA GLN A 287 7.40 -9.31 -16.05
C GLN A 287 7.73 -7.84 -16.25
N LEU A 288 7.38 -7.00 -15.27
CA LEU A 288 7.61 -5.56 -15.36
C LEU A 288 9.00 -5.15 -14.84
N ASP A 289 9.56 -5.93 -13.94
CA ASP A 289 10.80 -5.61 -13.23
C ASP A 289 11.97 -6.50 -13.69
N CYS A 290 13.21 -6.11 -13.37
CA CYS A 290 14.41 -6.89 -13.68
C CYS A 290 14.76 -7.94 -12.59
N ASN A 291 13.74 -8.52 -11.94
CA ASN A 291 13.82 -9.52 -10.87
C ASN A 291 14.17 -8.97 -9.47
N ASN A 292 13.88 -7.70 -9.18
CA ASN A 292 14.21 -7.12 -7.89
C ASN A 292 13.36 -5.87 -7.56
N VAL A 293 12.04 -5.98 -7.64
CA VAL A 293 11.12 -4.84 -7.51
C VAL A 293 11.14 -4.11 -6.14
N ALA A 294 11.79 -4.66 -5.11
CA ALA A 294 11.69 -4.19 -3.73
C ALA A 294 13.02 -4.11 -2.98
N ASN A 295 14.12 -3.99 -3.72
CA ASN A 295 15.45 -3.79 -3.15
C ASN A 295 16.35 -3.04 -4.15
N GLU A 296 15.83 -1.94 -4.71
CA GLU A 296 16.56 -1.10 -5.65
C GLU A 296 16.57 0.37 -5.19
N THR A 297 17.01 1.25 -6.08
CA THR A 297 16.91 2.68 -5.89
C THR A 297 15.52 3.09 -6.36
N CYS A 298 14.70 3.66 -5.47
CA CYS A 298 13.44 4.29 -5.85
C CYS A 298 13.62 5.18 -7.09
N ASP A 299 12.74 5.07 -8.10
CA ASP A 299 12.94 5.69 -9.42
C ASP A 299 13.16 7.21 -9.36
N GLU A 300 12.54 7.87 -8.40
CA GLU A 300 12.62 9.33 -8.21
C GLU A 300 13.92 9.78 -7.51
N LEU A 301 14.63 8.85 -6.88
CA LEU A 301 15.77 9.13 -6.02
C LEU A 301 17.07 8.71 -6.70
N ASN A 302 18.12 9.51 -6.51
CA ASN A 302 19.46 9.20 -7.03
C ASN A 302 20.33 8.47 -6.00
N PHE A 303 19.72 7.82 -5.01
CA PHE A 303 20.41 7.10 -3.94
C PHE A 303 19.62 5.86 -3.50
N ALA A 304 20.35 4.82 -3.08
CA ALA A 304 19.74 3.59 -2.58
C ALA A 304 18.91 3.88 -1.31
N THR A 305 17.64 3.53 -1.39
CA THR A 305 16.72 3.52 -0.25
C THR A 305 16.84 2.21 0.50
N LYS A 306 16.51 2.22 1.80
CA LYS A 306 16.47 1.00 2.60
C LYS A 306 15.03 0.68 2.95
N ASN A 307 14.58 -0.53 2.64
CA ASN A 307 13.24 -1.02 2.98
C ASN A 307 12.10 -0.13 2.46
N PHE A 308 12.30 0.56 1.34
CA PHE A 308 11.29 1.40 0.71
C PHE A 308 11.61 1.50 -0.76
N ASP A 309 10.62 1.21 -1.60
CA ASP A 309 10.72 1.32 -3.05
C ASP A 309 9.40 1.87 -3.61
N LEU A 310 9.52 2.73 -4.61
CA LEU A 310 8.42 3.22 -5.41
C LEU A 310 8.91 3.22 -6.87
N HIS A 311 8.24 2.42 -7.70
CA HIS A 311 8.63 2.24 -9.10
C HIS A 311 7.45 2.46 -10.02
N THR A 312 7.71 3.03 -11.20
CA THR A 312 6.72 3.18 -12.27
C THR A 312 7.17 2.45 -13.51
N PHE A 313 6.37 1.49 -13.94
CA PHE A 313 6.62 0.65 -15.10
C PHE A 313 5.73 1.05 -16.27
N ASP A 314 6.31 1.21 -17.45
CA ASP A 314 5.56 1.24 -18.70
C ASP A 314 5.09 -0.18 -19.03
N ILE A 315 3.80 -0.35 -19.33
CA ILE A 315 3.23 -1.64 -19.72
C ILE A 315 3.40 -1.78 -21.22
N ASP A 316 4.10 -2.84 -21.65
CA ASP A 316 4.28 -3.16 -23.06
C ASP A 316 2.98 -3.70 -23.67
N LEU A 317 2.14 -2.79 -24.15
CA LEU A 317 0.86 -3.10 -24.78
C LEU A 317 1.01 -3.81 -26.15
N GLU A 318 2.23 -3.95 -26.70
CA GLU A 318 2.46 -4.81 -27.87
C GLU A 318 2.41 -6.29 -27.50
N ASN A 319 2.83 -6.64 -26.28
CA ASN A 319 2.94 -8.02 -25.79
C ASN A 319 1.91 -8.37 -24.70
N ILE A 320 1.45 -7.40 -23.92
CA ILE A 320 0.50 -7.58 -22.82
C ILE A 320 -0.82 -6.87 -23.15
N GLU A 321 -1.84 -7.65 -23.49
CA GLU A 321 -3.18 -7.11 -23.75
C GLU A 321 -3.85 -6.68 -22.43
N LEU A 322 -4.46 -5.49 -22.44
CA LEU A 322 -5.36 -5.05 -21.39
C LEU A 322 -6.65 -5.89 -21.45
N ASP A 323 -6.96 -6.58 -20.36
CA ASP A 323 -8.21 -7.34 -20.26
C ASP A 323 -9.38 -6.33 -20.16
N PRO A 324 -10.35 -6.37 -21.10
CA PRO A 324 -11.47 -5.43 -21.09
C PRO A 324 -12.38 -5.61 -19.86
N SER A 325 -12.29 -6.74 -19.17
CA SER A 325 -13.10 -7.04 -17.99
C SER A 325 -12.41 -6.67 -16.68
N SER A 326 -11.17 -7.11 -16.46
CA SER A 326 -10.39 -6.79 -15.25
C SER A 326 -8.91 -7.10 -15.46
N ASN A 327 -8.07 -6.09 -15.25
CA ASN A 327 -6.62 -6.24 -15.23
C ASN A 327 -6.14 -6.63 -13.82
N TYR A 328 -4.97 -7.21 -13.72
CA TYR A 328 -4.37 -7.57 -12.44
C TYR A 328 -2.85 -7.56 -12.50
N ALA A 329 -2.25 -7.34 -11.34
CA ALA A 329 -0.84 -7.55 -11.11
C ALA A 329 -0.61 -8.70 -10.13
N VAL A 330 0.51 -9.39 -10.27
CA VAL A 330 0.93 -10.48 -9.40
C VAL A 330 2.26 -10.12 -8.75
N PHE A 331 2.25 -10.03 -7.43
CA PHE A 331 3.44 -9.84 -6.60
C PHE A 331 3.98 -11.19 -6.17
N TRP A 332 5.27 -11.43 -6.33
CA TRP A 332 5.95 -12.65 -5.92
C TRP A 332 7.19 -12.31 -5.10
N ARG A 333 7.25 -12.83 -3.88
CA ARG A 333 8.44 -12.80 -3.02
C ARG A 333 9.33 -13.98 -3.40
N GLY A 334 10.46 -13.77 -4.07
CA GLY A 334 11.29 -14.90 -4.49
C GLY A 334 10.71 -15.79 -5.60
N HIS A 335 11.48 -16.80 -5.97
CA HIS A 335 11.07 -17.87 -6.88
C HIS A 335 11.88 -19.14 -6.59
N GLY A 336 11.35 -20.31 -6.96
CA GLY A 336 12.14 -21.56 -6.93
C GLY A 336 13.30 -21.52 -7.93
N ASN A 337 14.35 -22.31 -7.71
CA ASN A 337 15.49 -22.38 -8.63
C ASN A 337 15.23 -23.33 -9.81
N GLY A 338 14.00 -23.85 -9.96
CA GLY A 338 13.59 -24.71 -11.07
C GLY A 338 14.13 -26.13 -10.98
N THR A 339 14.64 -26.55 -9.82
CA THR A 339 15.11 -27.93 -9.60
C THR A 339 13.93 -28.84 -9.24
N ALA A 340 13.87 -30.02 -9.86
CA ALA A 340 12.84 -31.00 -9.55
C ALA A 340 12.90 -31.42 -8.07
N GLY A 341 11.80 -31.21 -7.33
CA GLY A 341 11.68 -31.58 -5.92
C GLY A 341 11.92 -30.44 -4.92
N GLU A 342 12.13 -29.21 -5.39
CA GLU A 342 12.07 -28.03 -4.52
C GLU A 342 10.64 -27.84 -3.99
N THR A 343 10.54 -27.56 -2.70
CA THR A 343 9.27 -27.44 -1.96
C THR A 343 9.04 -26.05 -1.36
N GLU A 344 10.01 -25.15 -1.47
CA GLU A 344 9.98 -23.81 -0.87
C GLU A 344 10.90 -22.85 -1.65
N ILE A 345 10.66 -21.55 -1.49
CA ILE A 345 11.51 -20.49 -2.03
C ILE A 345 12.83 -20.45 -1.26
N ASN A 346 13.95 -20.30 -1.97
CA ASN A 346 15.25 -20.18 -1.32
C ASN A 346 15.36 -18.82 -0.64
N ASP A 347 15.51 -18.85 0.68
CA ASP A 347 15.55 -17.69 1.53
C ASP A 347 16.84 -17.76 2.38
N PRO A 348 17.79 -16.82 2.20
CA PRO A 348 19.06 -16.88 2.90
C PRO A 348 18.88 -16.89 4.43
N SER A 349 19.75 -17.59 5.15
CA SER A 349 19.75 -17.55 6.61
C SER A 349 20.62 -16.41 7.12
N TRP A 350 20.29 -15.86 8.30
CA TRP A 350 21.11 -14.84 8.97
C TRP A 350 22.59 -15.29 9.01
N PRO A 351 23.57 -14.44 8.62
CA PRO A 351 23.47 -12.99 8.41
C PRO A 351 23.07 -12.51 7.00
N GLY A 352 22.66 -13.40 6.11
CA GLY A 352 22.28 -13.06 4.72
C GLY A 352 20.84 -12.58 4.53
N VAL A 353 20.12 -12.26 5.61
CA VAL A 353 18.77 -11.64 5.60
C VAL A 353 18.77 -10.50 6.60
N ASN A 354 17.89 -9.52 6.44
CA ASN A 354 17.87 -8.33 7.30
C ASN A 354 17.64 -8.72 8.78
N PRO A 355 18.48 -8.24 9.74
CA PRO A 355 18.39 -8.66 11.15
C PRO A 355 17.10 -8.21 11.84
N ASN A 356 16.39 -7.28 11.21
CA ASN A 356 15.21 -6.63 11.74
C ASN A 356 13.92 -7.16 11.09
N THR A 357 14.01 -8.10 10.14
CA THR A 357 12.87 -8.66 9.42
C THR A 357 12.95 -10.18 9.42
N GLU A 358 11.79 -10.83 9.56
CA GLU A 358 11.61 -12.13 8.91
C GLU A 358 11.61 -11.84 7.40
N SER A 359 11.99 -12.77 6.54
CA SER A 359 12.08 -12.46 5.11
C SER A 359 10.69 -12.13 4.56
N TYR A 360 10.38 -10.84 4.39
CA TYR A 360 9.06 -10.37 4.01
C TYR A 360 9.12 -9.18 3.07
N LEU A 361 8.21 -9.21 2.10
CA LEU A 361 7.94 -8.18 1.11
C LEU A 361 6.57 -7.55 1.42
N SER A 362 6.49 -6.23 1.58
CA SER A 362 5.22 -5.55 1.90
C SER A 362 4.75 -4.57 0.83
N PRO A 363 4.08 -5.05 -0.24
CA PRO A 363 3.40 -4.18 -1.19
C PRO A 363 2.28 -3.41 -0.46
N PHE A 364 2.20 -2.10 -0.70
CA PHE A 364 1.20 -1.23 -0.08
C PHE A 364 0.41 -0.37 -1.07
N LEU A 365 0.91 -0.23 -2.30
CA LEU A 365 0.32 0.61 -3.34
C LEU A 365 0.48 -0.03 -4.71
N ALA A 366 -0.57 0.05 -5.53
CA ALA A 366 -0.51 -0.21 -6.97
C ALA A 366 -1.45 0.77 -7.70
N VAL A 367 -0.92 1.60 -8.60
CA VAL A 367 -1.67 2.59 -9.38
C VAL A 367 -1.52 2.26 -10.85
N LEU A 368 -2.60 1.76 -11.46
CA LEU A 368 -2.67 1.56 -12.91
C LEU A 368 -3.22 2.84 -13.54
N GLN A 369 -2.52 3.41 -14.52
CA GLN A 369 -2.99 4.52 -15.33
C GLN A 369 -3.01 4.12 -16.80
N ILE A 370 -4.05 4.53 -17.52
CA ILE A 370 -4.17 4.41 -18.97
C ILE A 370 -4.46 5.82 -19.48
N LYS A 371 -3.56 6.38 -20.27
CA LYS A 371 -3.58 7.78 -20.71
C LYS A 371 -3.65 7.86 -22.23
N GLU A 372 -4.48 8.78 -22.74
CA GLU A 372 -4.61 9.08 -24.18
C GLU A 372 -3.28 9.44 -24.87
#